data_AF-A0A6S6M9W2-F1
#
_entry.id   AF-A0A6S6M9W2-F1
#
_cell.length_a   1.000
_cell.length_b   1.000
_cell.length_c   1.000
_cell.angle_alpha   90.00
_cell.angle_beta   90.00
_cell.angle_gamma   90.00
#
_symmetry.space_group_name_H-M   'P 1'
#
loop_
_entity.id
_entity.type
_entity.pdbx_description
1 polymer ?
#
loop_
_entity_poly.entity_id
_entity_poly.type
_entity_poly.pdbx_seq_one_letter_code
_entity_poly.pdbx_strand_id
1 'polypeptide(L)'
;MISWANFFRKVAILASAALICLPGCAAHQVAQPAGSATPPGFTFVVFPVDNLTGAYAPTREFGKAWLSKLQEFEIPLITDATREKILTEHRIRSVSGVDSVSAKAFREEAGAGAIFITSLEYYREMYPPKLAVTVRVVSTEETPRILWMDSVGMAGDDAPGLLDLGLIKDYETLQELALRHLADSFGNWLDEQRRYVSDGAVERRFSPKLMYNQSPMREAEKATVAVVPLYNASQRKRSGEIMQLHFIRQLLATGSVEPIEPGVVREKMLSSRMIMREGISARDVDILTYILGADYVLSGTVFDYYDPQGGNGTPVVDFTTLLMRKSDRKVVFKSKSSNMGTDGVYFFDRGKQNNAAVMAEEMARSVVLNMVRAR
;
A
#
# COMPACT_ATOMS: atom_id res chain seq x y z
N MET A 1 -67.71 2.58 5.19
CA MET A 1 -66.93 1.68 6.07
C MET A 1 -66.11 0.75 5.19
N ILE A 2 -64.83 1.07 5.01
CA ILE A 2 -63.90 0.32 4.17
C ILE A 2 -63.08 -0.59 5.09
N SER A 3 -63.18 -1.90 4.84
CA SER A 3 -62.64 -2.97 5.69
C SER A 3 -61.11 -2.96 5.75
N TRP A 4 -60.57 -2.69 6.94
CA TRP A 4 -59.14 -2.70 7.30
C TRP A 4 -58.46 -4.08 7.19
N ALA A 5 -59.22 -5.17 6.98
CA ALA A 5 -58.68 -6.53 7.01
C ALA A 5 -57.86 -6.92 5.76
N ASN A 6 -57.99 -6.20 4.64
CA ASN A 6 -57.31 -6.54 3.38
C ASN A 6 -55.95 -5.86 3.18
N PHE A 7 -55.59 -4.88 4.01
CA PHE A 7 -54.31 -4.18 3.91
C PHE A 7 -53.15 -4.99 4.53
N PHE A 8 -53.38 -5.62 5.69
CA PHE A 8 -52.36 -6.42 6.38
C PHE A 8 -52.01 -7.74 5.68
N ARG A 9 -52.95 -8.33 4.92
CA ARG A 9 -52.68 -9.57 4.16
C ARG A 9 -51.74 -9.39 2.97
N LYS A 10 -51.64 -8.17 2.40
CA LYS A 10 -50.72 -7.89 1.27
C LYS A 10 -49.31 -7.51 1.72
N VAL A 11 -49.15 -6.98 2.94
CA VAL A 11 -47.83 -6.69 3.53
C VAL A 11 -47.14 -7.96 4.03
N ALA A 12 -47.90 -8.96 4.51
CA ALA A 12 -47.33 -10.23 4.97
C ALA A 12 -46.75 -11.11 3.84
N ILE A 13 -47.26 -11.01 2.60
CA ILE A 13 -46.80 -11.85 1.47
C ILE A 13 -45.48 -11.31 0.86
N LEU A 14 -45.18 -10.02 1.03
CA LEU A 14 -43.89 -9.43 0.61
C LEU A 14 -42.75 -9.69 1.61
N ALA A 15 -43.06 -10.06 2.86
CA ALA A 15 -42.07 -10.40 3.88
C ALA A 15 -41.64 -11.89 3.86
N SER A 16 -42.35 -12.76 3.13
CA SER A 16 -42.07 -14.21 3.08
C SER A 16 -41.32 -14.67 1.82
N ALA A 17 -41.02 -13.77 0.88
CA ALA A 17 -40.22 -14.06 -0.31
C ALA A 17 -38.73 -13.71 -0.17
N ALA A 18 -38.30 -13.20 0.99
CA ALA A 18 -36.90 -12.87 1.30
C ALA A 18 -36.16 -13.97 2.08
N LEU A 19 -36.83 -15.09 2.39
CA LEU A 19 -36.24 -16.27 3.01
C LEU A 19 -36.40 -17.44 2.03
N ILE A 20 -35.36 -17.73 1.25
CA ILE A 20 -35.00 -19.00 0.56
C ILE A 20 -34.10 -18.59 -0.62
N CYS A 21 -32.79 -18.54 -0.37
CA CYS A 21 -31.70 -18.65 -1.34
C CYS A 21 -30.37 -18.55 -0.58
N LEU A 22 -30.04 -19.59 0.21
CA LEU A 22 -28.68 -19.83 0.69
C LEU A 22 -28.07 -20.92 -0.21
N PRO A 23 -27.16 -20.58 -1.15
CA PRO A 23 -26.32 -21.57 -1.78
C PRO A 23 -25.27 -22.03 -0.76
N GLY A 24 -25.20 -23.34 -0.55
CA GLY A 24 -24.13 -23.97 0.22
C GLY A 24 -22.79 -23.79 -0.48
N CYS A 25 -21.88 -23.06 0.14
CA CYS A 25 -20.48 -23.07 -0.24
C CYS A 25 -19.81 -24.27 0.43
N ALA A 26 -19.72 -25.38 -0.32
CA ALA A 26 -18.76 -26.43 -0.04
C ALA A 26 -17.36 -25.83 -0.21
N ALA A 27 -16.67 -25.58 0.89
CA ALA A 27 -15.28 -25.11 0.88
C ALA A 27 -14.39 -26.24 0.34
N HIS A 28 -13.95 -26.10 -0.90
CA HIS A 28 -12.91 -26.92 -1.50
C HIS A 28 -11.57 -26.48 -0.86
N GLN A 29 -11.08 -27.26 0.11
CA GLN A 29 -9.75 -27.08 0.66
C GLN A 29 -8.71 -27.47 -0.40
N VAL A 30 -8.19 -26.47 -1.11
CA VAL A 30 -6.93 -26.63 -1.83
C VAL A 30 -5.80 -26.40 -0.82
N ALA A 31 -5.18 -27.49 -0.39
CA ALA A 31 -3.94 -27.45 0.37
C ALA A 31 -2.79 -27.08 -0.58
N GLN A 32 -2.10 -25.97 -0.31
CA GLN A 32 -0.85 -25.58 -0.99
C GLN A 32 0.05 -24.72 -0.08
N PRO A 33 1.38 -24.68 -0.34
CA PRO A 33 2.38 -25.08 0.64
C PRO A 33 3.08 -23.93 1.37
N ALA A 34 3.65 -24.28 2.52
CA ALA A 34 4.48 -23.48 3.40
C ALA A 34 5.55 -22.67 2.65
N GLY A 35 5.36 -21.35 2.56
CA GLY A 35 6.44 -20.39 2.48
C GLY A 35 6.81 -20.00 3.91
N SER A 36 8.10 -20.01 4.22
CA SER A 36 8.71 -19.85 5.55
C SER A 36 7.87 -19.05 6.54
N ALA A 37 7.43 -19.76 7.57
CA ALA A 37 6.83 -19.20 8.77
C ALA A 37 7.82 -18.24 9.42
N THR A 38 7.35 -17.05 9.76
CA THR A 38 8.00 -16.15 10.69
C THR A 38 7.81 -16.77 12.09
N PRO A 39 8.84 -17.32 12.78
CA PRO A 39 8.63 -17.99 14.06
C PRO A 39 8.32 -16.98 15.17
N PRO A 40 7.63 -17.39 16.24
CA PRO A 40 7.64 -16.65 17.50
C PRO A 40 9.10 -16.43 17.96
N GLY A 41 9.49 -15.18 18.23
CA GLY A 41 10.84 -14.84 18.71
C GLY A 41 11.63 -13.79 17.92
N PHE A 42 11.02 -13.05 16.99
CA PHE A 42 11.72 -11.95 16.31
C PHE A 42 11.90 -10.72 17.17
N THR A 43 13.13 -10.20 17.19
CA THR A 43 13.42 -8.85 17.66
C THR A 43 13.29 -7.87 16.50
N PHE A 44 12.50 -6.82 16.68
CA PHE A 44 12.22 -5.83 15.67
C PHE A 44 13.02 -4.55 15.90
N VAL A 45 13.35 -3.85 14.81
CA VAL A 45 13.90 -2.50 14.85
C VAL A 45 12.89 -1.55 14.20
N VAL A 46 12.65 -0.39 14.79
CA VAL A 46 11.84 0.67 14.17
C VAL A 46 12.77 1.73 13.59
N PHE A 47 12.80 1.84 12.25
CA PHE A 47 13.57 2.89 11.59
C PHE A 47 12.93 4.27 11.81
N PRO A 48 13.74 5.35 11.72
CA PRO A 48 13.20 6.71 11.66
C PRO A 48 12.18 6.84 10.52
N VAL A 49 11.11 7.59 10.76
CA VAL A 49 10.05 7.82 9.78
C VAL A 49 10.61 8.55 8.56
N ASP A 50 10.44 7.95 7.38
CA ASP A 50 10.80 8.56 6.10
C ASP A 50 9.78 9.62 5.69
N ASN A 51 10.27 10.79 5.30
CA ASN A 51 9.42 11.91 4.90
C ASN A 51 9.22 11.95 3.37
N LEU A 52 8.10 11.42 2.90
CA LEU A 52 7.68 11.50 1.50
C LEU A 52 6.72 12.66 1.22
N THR A 53 6.35 13.46 2.23
CA THR A 53 5.41 14.59 2.11
C THR A 53 5.88 15.69 1.15
N GLY A 54 7.18 15.72 0.82
CA GLY A 54 7.78 16.75 -0.04
C GLY A 54 7.90 18.12 0.61
N ALA A 55 7.47 18.25 1.87
CA ALA A 55 7.49 19.44 2.70
C ALA A 55 7.93 19.08 4.14
N TYR A 56 7.90 20.06 5.04
CA TYR A 56 8.13 19.79 6.46
C TYR A 56 6.98 18.96 7.05
N ALA A 57 7.33 17.97 7.87
CA ALA A 57 6.38 17.16 8.62
C ALA A 57 7.00 16.71 9.96
N PRO A 58 6.22 16.56 11.03
CA PRO A 58 6.69 16.19 12.37
C PRO A 58 6.96 14.69 12.47
N THR A 59 7.96 14.20 11.73
CA THR A 59 8.25 12.76 11.62
C THR A 59 8.74 12.14 12.93
N ARG A 60 9.37 12.93 13.82
CA ARG A 60 9.84 12.44 15.13
C ARG A 60 8.67 12.19 16.07
N GLU A 61 7.72 13.12 16.11
CA GLU A 61 6.52 13.06 16.93
C GLU A 61 5.63 11.91 16.46
N PHE A 62 5.43 11.78 15.15
CA PHE A 62 4.73 10.65 14.55
C PHE A 62 5.42 9.32 14.89
N GLY A 63 6.75 9.25 14.75
CA GLY A 63 7.53 8.05 15.05
C GLY A 63 7.42 7.61 16.51
N LYS A 64 7.40 8.55 17.45
CA LYS A 64 7.16 8.27 18.88
C LYS A 64 5.76 7.71 19.11
N ALA A 65 4.73 8.34 18.53
CA ALA A 65 3.35 7.87 18.67
C ALA A 65 3.18 6.45 18.10
N TRP A 66 3.80 6.16 16.95
CA TRP A 66 3.81 4.82 16.37
C TRP A 66 4.55 3.80 17.24
N LEU A 67 5.72 4.17 17.78
CA LEU A 67 6.47 3.31 18.69
C LEU A 67 5.66 2.95 19.94
N SER A 68 4.92 3.92 20.50
CA SER A 68 4.03 3.66 21.64
C SER A 68 2.94 2.64 21.31
N LYS A 69 2.35 2.67 20.11
CA LYS A 69 1.39 1.64 19.66
C LYS A 69 2.04 0.26 19.53
N LEU A 70 3.27 0.21 18.99
CA LEU A 70 4.00 -1.06 18.85
C LEU A 70 4.35 -1.70 20.20
N GLN A 71 4.60 -0.90 21.23
CA GLN A 71 4.89 -1.39 22.58
C GLN A 71 3.68 -2.10 23.23
N GLU A 72 2.45 -1.84 22.77
CA GLU A 72 1.24 -2.52 23.26
C GLU A 72 1.19 -4.00 22.86
N PHE A 73 1.91 -4.41 21.80
CA PHE A 73 1.96 -5.81 21.33
C PHE A 73 2.95 -6.70 22.10
N GLU A 74 3.65 -6.15 23.10
CA GLU A 74 4.67 -6.87 23.89
C GLU A 74 5.76 -7.56 23.05
N ILE A 75 6.00 -7.07 21.83
CA ILE A 75 7.05 -7.59 20.95
C ILE A 75 8.44 -7.09 21.37
N PRO A 76 9.52 -7.89 21.21
CA PRO A 76 10.87 -7.44 21.50
C PRO A 76 11.31 -6.34 20.52
N LEU A 77 11.61 -5.15 21.03
CA LEU A 77 12.07 -4.00 20.23
C LEU A 77 13.52 -3.63 20.58
N ILE A 78 14.34 -3.37 19.56
CA ILE A 78 15.68 -2.80 19.73
C ILE A 78 15.58 -1.35 20.18
N THR A 79 16.46 -0.95 21.10
CA THR A 79 16.52 0.41 21.64
C THR A 79 16.96 1.43 20.59
N ASP A 80 16.52 2.67 20.76
CA ASP A 80 16.94 3.81 19.91
C ASP A 80 18.47 3.97 19.92
N ALA A 81 19.14 3.83 21.06
CA ALA A 81 20.59 3.99 21.17
C ALA A 81 21.35 2.96 20.31
N THR A 82 20.95 1.68 20.36
CA THR A 82 21.52 0.63 19.52
C THR A 82 21.26 0.90 18.04
N ARG A 83 20.03 1.32 17.68
CA ARG A 83 19.68 1.67 16.29
C ARG A 83 20.56 2.80 15.76
N GLU A 84 20.63 3.92 16.48
CA GLU A 84 21.40 5.11 16.04
C GLU A 84 22.89 4.80 15.89
N LYS A 85 23.44 3.96 16.77
CA LYS A 85 24.82 3.49 16.68
C LYS A 85 25.04 2.74 15.36
N ILE A 86 24.23 1.74 15.06
CA ILE A 86 24.36 0.92 13.84
C ILE A 86 24.19 1.79 12.58
N LEU A 87 23.17 2.67 12.56
CA LEU A 87 22.95 3.59 11.44
C LEU A 87 24.18 4.47 11.17
N THR A 88 24.82 4.95 12.24
CA THR A 88 25.99 5.83 12.15
C THR A 88 27.24 5.05 11.72
N GLU A 89 27.54 3.92 12.35
CA GLU A 89 28.74 3.12 12.11
C GLU A 89 28.76 2.55 10.67
N HIS A 90 27.62 2.04 10.19
CA HIS A 90 27.47 1.54 8.82
C HIS A 90 27.15 2.62 7.80
N ARG A 91 27.05 3.89 8.23
CA ARG A 91 26.71 5.05 7.40
C ARG A 91 25.45 4.82 6.57
N ILE A 92 24.43 4.21 7.18
CA ILE A 92 23.14 3.96 6.55
C ILE A 92 22.42 5.31 6.43
N ARG A 93 22.40 5.86 5.21
CA ARG A 93 21.84 7.19 4.92
C ARG A 93 20.37 7.16 4.51
N SER A 94 19.87 5.99 4.10
CA SER A 94 18.52 5.83 3.56
C SER A 94 17.70 5.01 4.53
N VAL A 95 16.61 5.58 5.04
CA VAL A 95 15.62 4.90 5.89
C VAL A 95 14.35 4.51 5.11
N SER A 96 14.29 4.86 3.83
CA SER A 96 13.16 4.57 2.92
C SER A 96 13.05 3.09 2.52
N GLY A 97 13.96 2.21 2.95
CA GLY A 97 14.08 0.83 2.48
C GLY A 97 15.20 0.08 3.19
N VAL A 98 15.11 -1.26 3.25
CA VAL A 98 16.21 -2.11 3.75
C VAL A 98 16.96 -2.72 2.57
N ASP A 99 18.26 -2.41 2.46
CA ASP A 99 19.18 -3.07 1.54
C ASP A 99 19.91 -4.22 2.23
N SER A 100 20.66 -5.01 1.45
CA SER A 100 21.37 -6.19 1.96
C SER A 100 22.41 -5.84 3.05
N VAL A 101 23.05 -4.67 2.92
CA VAL A 101 24.06 -4.19 3.87
C VAL A 101 23.40 -3.83 5.20
N SER A 102 22.30 -3.08 5.16
CA SER A 102 21.55 -2.65 6.34
C SER A 102 20.92 -3.84 7.06
N ALA A 103 20.30 -4.77 6.33
CA ALA A 103 19.76 -6.01 6.89
C ALA A 103 20.83 -6.82 7.63
N LYS A 104 21.99 -7.02 7.01
CA LYS A 104 23.11 -7.74 7.60
C LYS A 104 23.61 -7.07 8.88
N ALA A 105 23.82 -5.75 8.87
CA ALA A 105 24.30 -5.01 10.04
C ALA A 105 23.36 -5.16 11.25
N PHE A 106 22.06 -4.98 11.05
CA PHE A 106 21.07 -5.13 12.12
C PHE A 106 20.91 -6.58 12.61
N ARG A 107 21.03 -7.56 11.71
CA ARG A 107 21.03 -8.98 12.07
C ARG A 107 22.24 -9.34 12.95
N GLU A 108 23.43 -8.94 12.53
CA GLU A 108 24.69 -9.36 13.16
C GLU A 108 24.96 -8.61 14.47
N GLU A 109 24.62 -7.33 14.56
CA GLU A 109 24.96 -6.50 15.74
C GLU A 109 23.84 -6.37 16.77
N ALA A 110 22.59 -6.44 16.34
CA ALA A 110 21.43 -6.29 17.22
C ALA A 110 20.59 -7.57 17.35
N GLY A 111 20.89 -8.62 16.59
CA GLY A 111 20.06 -9.82 16.55
C GLY A 111 18.64 -9.54 16.02
N ALA A 112 18.47 -8.44 15.27
CA ALA A 112 17.18 -8.07 14.72
C ALA A 112 16.80 -9.04 13.61
N GLY A 113 15.57 -9.54 13.64
CA GLY A 113 15.05 -10.40 12.57
C GLY A 113 14.16 -9.66 11.56
N ALA A 114 13.65 -8.48 11.96
CA ALA A 114 12.87 -7.65 11.06
C ALA A 114 12.98 -6.15 11.41
N ILE A 115 12.67 -5.31 10.43
CA ILE A 115 12.75 -3.85 10.51
C ILE A 115 11.42 -3.25 10.07
N PHE A 116 10.82 -2.41 10.91
CA PHE A 116 9.71 -1.54 10.54
C PHE A 116 10.23 -0.33 9.77
N ILE A 117 9.63 -0.07 8.62
CA ILE A 117 9.80 1.14 7.83
C ILE A 117 8.46 1.86 7.78
N THR A 118 8.46 3.11 8.20
CA THR A 118 7.30 4.00 8.14
C THR A 118 7.59 5.12 7.16
N SER A 119 6.73 5.31 6.18
CA SER A 119 6.83 6.37 5.18
C SER A 119 5.62 7.29 5.30
N LEU A 120 5.85 8.55 5.68
CA LEU A 120 4.82 9.57 5.79
C LEU A 120 4.63 10.23 4.41
N GLU A 121 3.51 9.94 3.76
CA GLU A 121 3.21 10.31 2.37
C GLU A 121 2.51 11.65 2.26
N TYR A 122 1.64 11.96 3.22
CA TYR A 122 0.96 13.24 3.30
C TYR A 122 0.78 13.66 4.75
N TYR A 123 1.03 14.93 5.02
CA TYR A 123 0.83 15.54 6.33
C TYR A 123 0.21 16.92 6.14
N ARG A 124 -0.91 17.14 6.81
CA ARG A 124 -1.52 18.45 6.93
C ARG A 124 -2.32 18.53 8.22
N GLU A 125 -1.94 19.46 9.06
CA GLU A 125 -2.61 19.72 10.33
C GLU A 125 -3.78 20.70 10.18
N MET A 126 -3.66 21.65 9.25
CA MET A 126 -4.68 22.67 9.02
C MET A 126 -5.98 22.06 8.50
N TYR A 127 -7.11 22.55 9.02
CA TYR A 127 -8.44 22.10 8.64
C TYR A 127 -8.70 22.11 7.11
N PRO A 128 -9.36 21.06 6.58
CA PRO A 128 -9.51 19.75 7.19
C PRO A 128 -8.12 19.06 7.30
N PRO A 129 -7.77 18.48 8.46
CA PRO A 129 -6.52 17.77 8.61
C PRO A 129 -6.48 16.58 7.65
N LYS A 130 -5.29 16.22 7.15
CA LYS A 130 -5.10 15.07 6.27
C LYS A 130 -3.80 14.36 6.62
N LEU A 131 -3.83 13.04 6.51
CA LEU A 131 -2.71 12.16 6.78
C LEU A 131 -2.70 11.04 5.75
N ALA A 132 -1.52 10.67 5.27
CA ALA A 132 -1.32 9.42 4.56
C ALA A 132 0.01 8.81 4.97
N VAL A 133 -0.01 7.52 5.31
CA VAL A 133 1.16 6.80 5.81
C VAL A 133 1.14 5.37 5.30
N THR A 134 2.32 4.88 4.96
CA THR A 134 2.57 3.47 4.65
C THR A 134 3.56 2.91 5.66
N VAL A 135 3.26 1.73 6.21
CA VAL A 135 4.16 1.00 7.10
C VAL A 135 4.43 -0.38 6.50
N ARG A 136 5.67 -0.84 6.59
CA ARG A 136 6.03 -2.21 6.24
C ARG A 136 7.04 -2.81 7.18
N VAL A 137 7.00 -4.12 7.30
CA VAL A 137 7.96 -4.95 8.04
C VAL A 137 8.79 -5.72 7.02
N VAL A 138 10.11 -5.59 7.12
CA VAL A 138 11.05 -6.22 6.21
C VAL A 138 11.97 -7.15 6.99
N SER A 139 12.17 -8.37 6.50
CA SER A 139 13.10 -9.32 7.11
C SER A 139 14.55 -8.85 7.01
N THR A 140 15.38 -9.24 7.97
CA THR A 140 16.84 -9.03 7.93
C THR A 140 17.59 -10.24 7.38
N GLU A 141 16.90 -11.10 6.61
CA GLU A 141 17.50 -12.25 5.92
C GLU A 141 18.57 -11.81 4.90
N GLU A 142 19.34 -12.77 4.38
CA GLU A 142 20.37 -12.51 3.35
C GLU A 142 19.80 -11.75 2.14
N THR A 143 18.56 -12.08 1.77
CA THR A 143 17.76 -11.31 0.82
C THR A 143 16.56 -10.73 1.58
N PRO A 144 16.55 -9.41 1.86
CA PRO A 144 15.44 -8.78 2.56
C PRO A 144 14.12 -8.97 1.82
N ARG A 145 13.07 -9.40 2.53
CA ARG A 145 11.72 -9.63 2.00
C ARG A 145 10.69 -8.88 2.81
N ILE A 146 9.63 -8.44 2.15
CA ILE A 146 8.51 -7.77 2.83
C ILE A 146 7.64 -8.84 3.50
N LEU A 147 7.56 -8.79 4.83
CA LEU A 147 6.77 -9.74 5.64
C LEU A 147 5.32 -9.27 5.80
N TRP A 148 5.15 -7.95 5.94
CA TRP A 148 3.86 -7.28 6.09
C TRP A 148 3.97 -5.86 5.55
N MET A 149 2.89 -5.34 5.00
CA MET A 149 2.80 -3.96 4.55
C MET A 149 1.34 -3.52 4.55
N ASP A 150 1.09 -2.35 5.13
CA ASP A 150 -0.21 -1.71 5.07
C ASP A 150 -0.07 -0.19 4.91
N SER A 151 -1.14 0.45 4.43
CA SER A 151 -1.20 1.90 4.32
C SER A 151 -2.56 2.41 4.69
N VAL A 152 -2.59 3.65 5.14
CA VAL A 152 -3.82 4.34 5.49
C VAL A 152 -3.71 5.81 5.07
N GLY A 153 -4.75 6.28 4.39
CA GLY A 153 -4.97 7.68 4.09
C GLY A 153 -6.29 8.12 4.69
N MET A 154 -6.30 9.27 5.35
CA MET A 154 -7.49 9.85 5.95
C MET A 154 -7.51 11.37 5.75
N ALA A 155 -8.69 11.92 5.56
CA ALA A 155 -8.97 13.35 5.67
C ALA A 155 -10.09 13.58 6.68
N GLY A 156 -9.99 14.69 7.42
CA GLY A 156 -10.96 15.02 8.46
C GLY A 156 -12.38 15.29 7.95
N ASP A 157 -12.53 15.45 6.63
CA ASP A 157 -13.79 15.67 5.91
C ASP A 157 -14.19 14.49 5.01
N ASP A 158 -13.62 13.29 5.19
CA ASP A 158 -14.01 12.09 4.43
C ASP A 158 -15.40 11.55 4.80
N ALA A 159 -15.86 11.76 6.04
CA ALA A 159 -17.15 11.26 6.51
C ALA A 159 -17.89 12.31 7.36
N PRO A 160 -18.31 13.46 6.78
CA PRO A 160 -18.96 14.54 7.53
C PRO A 160 -20.27 14.11 8.20
N GLY A 161 -20.96 13.10 7.66
CA GLY A 161 -22.22 12.60 8.22
C GLY A 161 -23.38 13.61 8.12
N LEU A 162 -24.45 13.38 8.89
CA LEU A 162 -25.59 14.30 8.94
C LEU A 162 -25.21 15.53 9.80
N LEU A 163 -25.41 16.73 9.27
CA LEU A 163 -25.07 18.00 9.94
C LEU A 163 -23.59 18.13 10.34
N ASP A 164 -22.67 17.56 9.55
CA ASP A 164 -21.22 17.69 9.75
C ASP A 164 -20.68 17.11 11.08
N LEU A 165 -21.46 16.25 11.75
CA LEU A 165 -21.12 15.65 13.04
C LEU A 165 -19.93 14.67 13.00
N GLY A 166 -19.62 14.12 11.82
CA GLY A 166 -18.51 13.19 11.60
C GLY A 166 -17.20 13.87 11.19
N LEU A 167 -17.16 15.21 11.12
CA LEU A 167 -15.94 15.94 10.80
C LEU A 167 -14.90 15.81 11.92
N ILE A 168 -13.69 15.40 11.54
CA ILE A 168 -12.52 15.42 12.41
C ILE A 168 -11.77 16.72 12.13
N LYS A 169 -11.82 17.65 13.08
CA LYS A 169 -11.20 18.98 12.95
C LYS A 169 -9.76 19.02 13.44
N ASP A 170 -9.40 18.06 14.28
CA ASP A 170 -8.14 17.99 15.00
C ASP A 170 -7.22 16.90 14.41
N TYR A 171 -5.95 17.25 14.20
CA TYR A 171 -4.98 16.35 13.60
C TYR A 171 -4.60 15.19 14.53
N GLU A 172 -4.51 15.43 15.85
CA GLU A 172 -4.12 14.38 16.80
C GLU A 172 -5.16 13.25 16.81
N THR A 173 -6.44 13.61 16.74
CA THR A 173 -7.56 12.67 16.62
C THR A 173 -7.46 11.86 15.32
N LEU A 174 -7.16 12.53 14.18
CA LEU A 174 -6.98 11.85 12.90
C LEU A 174 -5.78 10.90 12.92
N GLN A 175 -4.67 11.33 13.54
CA GLN A 175 -3.45 10.53 13.68
C GLN A 175 -3.70 9.29 14.54
N GLU A 176 -4.39 9.42 15.68
CA GLU A 176 -4.71 8.28 16.54
C GLU A 176 -5.55 7.23 15.81
N LEU A 177 -6.52 7.65 14.99
CA LEU A 177 -7.32 6.72 14.17
C LEU A 177 -6.47 6.01 13.11
N ALA A 178 -5.58 6.74 12.43
CA ALA A 178 -4.68 6.15 11.45
C ALA A 178 -3.69 5.16 12.08
N LEU A 179 -3.10 5.51 13.23
CA LEU A 179 -2.18 4.64 13.96
C LEU A 179 -2.90 3.40 14.51
N ARG A 180 -4.14 3.53 14.97
CA ARG A 180 -4.97 2.40 15.38
C ARG A 180 -5.24 1.46 14.22
N HIS A 181 -5.64 1.97 13.05
CA HIS A 181 -5.83 1.13 11.86
C HIS A 181 -4.57 0.32 11.52
N LEU A 182 -3.40 0.96 11.52
CA LEU A 182 -2.13 0.28 11.24
C LEU A 182 -1.78 -0.75 12.32
N ALA A 183 -1.99 -0.42 13.59
CA ALA A 183 -1.78 -1.34 14.71
C ALA A 183 -2.71 -2.55 14.61
N ASP A 184 -4.01 -2.34 14.38
CA ASP A 184 -5.00 -3.41 14.23
C ASP A 184 -4.64 -4.33 13.05
N SER A 185 -4.24 -3.76 11.91
CA SER A 185 -3.79 -4.50 10.73
C SER A 185 -2.52 -5.33 11.01
N PHE A 186 -1.57 -4.77 11.75
CA PHE A 186 -0.37 -5.48 12.18
C PHE A 186 -0.68 -6.59 13.19
N GLY A 187 -1.55 -6.33 14.17
CA GLY A 187 -2.03 -7.31 15.14
C GLY A 187 -2.72 -8.48 14.47
N ASN A 188 -3.62 -8.21 13.52
CA ASN A 188 -4.26 -9.25 12.72
C ASN A 188 -3.24 -10.09 11.94
N TRP A 189 -2.17 -9.48 11.42
CA TRP A 189 -1.09 -10.23 10.75
C TRP A 189 -0.25 -11.08 11.73
N LEU A 190 -0.07 -10.64 12.97
CA LEU A 190 0.59 -11.43 14.01
C LEU A 190 -0.25 -12.64 14.41
N ASP A 191 -1.56 -12.44 14.61
CA ASP A 191 -2.50 -13.47 15.05
C ASP A 191 -2.82 -14.47 13.93
N GLU A 192 -3.05 -13.96 12.72
CA GLU A 192 -3.27 -14.76 11.53
C GLU A 192 -1.95 -14.92 10.78
N GLN A 193 -1.27 -16.07 10.95
CA GLN A 193 -0.21 -16.46 10.02
C GLN A 193 -0.81 -16.66 8.63
N ARG A 194 -0.80 -15.56 7.85
CA ARG A 194 -1.20 -15.39 6.45
C ARG A 194 -2.68 -15.66 6.15
N ARG A 195 -3.47 -14.57 6.10
CA ARG A 195 -4.64 -14.49 5.22
C ARG A 195 -5.11 -13.06 4.91
N TYR A 196 -4.21 -12.17 4.48
CA TYR A 196 -4.66 -10.92 3.84
C TYR A 196 -4.94 -11.18 2.35
N VAL A 197 -6.16 -11.59 2.02
CA VAL A 197 -6.69 -11.52 0.66
C VAL A 197 -7.75 -10.42 0.66
N SER A 198 -7.46 -9.30 0.02
CA SER A 198 -8.45 -8.23 -0.13
C SER A 198 -9.52 -8.64 -1.17
N ASP A 199 -10.48 -9.47 -0.74
CA ASP A 199 -11.52 -10.02 -1.63
C ASP A 199 -12.63 -9.00 -2.01
N GLY A 200 -12.45 -7.73 -1.63
CA GLY A 200 -13.34 -6.66 -2.03
C GLY A 200 -13.36 -6.43 -3.55
N ALA A 201 -14.55 -6.29 -4.12
CA ALA A 201 -14.70 -5.82 -5.49
C ALA A 201 -14.15 -4.39 -5.60
N VAL A 202 -13.27 -4.14 -6.56
CA VAL A 202 -12.77 -2.79 -6.85
C VAL A 202 -13.88 -1.97 -7.49
N GLU A 203 -14.10 -0.76 -6.98
CA GLU A 203 -15.08 0.15 -7.56
C GLU A 203 -14.72 0.52 -8.99
N ARG A 204 -15.71 0.46 -9.89
CA ARG A 204 -15.52 0.68 -11.34
C ARG A 204 -14.87 2.02 -11.68
N ARG A 205 -15.03 3.05 -10.84
CA ARG A 205 -14.42 4.37 -11.08
C ARG A 205 -12.89 4.34 -11.08
N PHE A 206 -12.29 3.47 -10.26
CA PHE A 206 -10.84 3.31 -10.15
C PHE A 206 -10.25 2.37 -11.20
N SER A 207 -11.10 1.78 -12.07
CA SER A 207 -10.63 0.97 -13.18
C SER A 207 -9.76 1.80 -14.15
N PRO A 208 -8.69 1.20 -14.72
CA PRO A 208 -7.85 1.87 -15.70
C PRO A 208 -8.68 2.41 -16.87
N LYS A 209 -8.36 3.62 -17.33
CA LYS A 209 -9.05 4.25 -18.46
C LYS A 209 -8.61 3.63 -19.80
N LEU A 210 -7.35 3.21 -19.89
CA LEU A 210 -6.82 2.43 -21.01
C LEU A 210 -6.00 1.26 -20.47
N MET A 211 -6.10 0.12 -21.12
CA MET A 211 -5.34 -1.07 -20.75
C MET A 211 -5.02 -1.91 -21.99
N TYR A 212 -3.80 -2.44 -22.03
CA TYR A 212 -3.34 -3.39 -23.02
C TYR A 212 -2.93 -4.68 -22.32
N ASN A 213 -3.50 -5.79 -22.81
CA ASN A 213 -3.39 -7.15 -22.29
C ASN A 213 -3.95 -7.31 -20.87
N GLN A 214 -4.82 -8.28 -20.66
CA GLN A 214 -5.38 -8.61 -19.34
C GLN A 214 -4.69 -9.85 -18.80
N SER A 215 -4.39 -9.85 -17.51
CA SER A 215 -3.90 -11.02 -16.78
C SER A 215 -2.58 -11.61 -17.30
N PRO A 216 -1.54 -10.80 -17.61
CA PRO A 216 -0.23 -11.29 -18.07
C PRO A 216 0.45 -12.26 -17.09
N MET A 217 0.07 -12.22 -15.81
CA MET A 217 0.65 -13.03 -14.74
C MET A 217 -0.26 -14.19 -14.30
N ARG A 218 -1.31 -14.50 -15.07
CA ARG A 218 -2.29 -15.55 -14.72
C ARG A 218 -1.65 -16.90 -14.36
N GLU A 219 -0.64 -17.29 -15.10
CA GLU A 219 0.06 -18.57 -14.94
C GLU A 219 1.33 -18.44 -14.07
N ALA A 220 1.62 -17.24 -13.59
CA ALA A 220 2.85 -16.92 -12.90
C ALA A 220 2.67 -17.17 -11.40
N GLU A 221 2.78 -18.44 -10.99
CA GLU A 221 2.75 -18.80 -9.57
C GLU A 221 4.04 -18.32 -8.87
N LYS A 222 3.90 -17.55 -7.78
CA LYS A 222 5.02 -17.04 -6.96
C LYS A 222 6.05 -16.24 -7.75
N ALA A 223 5.60 -15.51 -8.77
CA ALA A 223 6.49 -14.66 -9.55
C ALA A 223 7.10 -13.54 -8.70
N THR A 224 8.38 -13.28 -8.90
CA THR A 224 9.07 -12.16 -8.26
C THR A 224 8.91 -10.89 -9.10
N VAL A 225 8.54 -9.78 -8.46
CA VAL A 225 8.30 -8.50 -9.16
C VAL A 225 9.16 -7.40 -8.56
N ALA A 226 10.06 -6.85 -9.37
CA ALA A 226 10.74 -5.61 -9.01
C ALA A 226 9.86 -4.42 -9.40
N VAL A 227 9.37 -3.67 -8.41
CA VAL A 227 8.72 -2.38 -8.68
C VAL A 227 9.79 -1.31 -8.59
N VAL A 228 10.13 -0.65 -9.70
CA VAL A 228 11.02 0.51 -9.67
C VAL A 228 10.23 1.77 -9.33
N PRO A 229 10.86 2.81 -8.75
CA PRO A 229 10.20 4.10 -8.57
C PRO A 229 9.61 4.57 -9.90
N LEU A 230 8.34 4.96 -9.91
CA LEU A 230 7.74 5.47 -11.14
C LEU A 230 8.40 6.81 -11.49
N TYR A 231 8.54 7.09 -12.79
CA TYR A 231 9.03 8.39 -13.22
C TYR A 231 8.06 9.49 -12.76
N ASN A 232 8.57 10.51 -12.11
CA ASN A 232 7.75 11.61 -11.60
C ASN A 232 7.77 12.79 -12.58
N ALA A 233 6.70 12.93 -13.36
CA ALA A 233 6.43 14.09 -14.22
C ALA A 233 5.44 15.08 -13.56
N SER A 234 4.98 14.79 -12.35
CA SER A 234 4.04 15.63 -11.60
C SER A 234 4.75 16.75 -10.83
N GLN A 235 3.99 17.75 -10.39
CA GLN A 235 4.52 18.83 -9.52
C GLN A 235 4.83 18.34 -8.10
N ARG A 236 4.21 17.23 -7.67
CA ARG A 236 4.39 16.67 -6.35
C ARG A 236 5.71 15.91 -6.30
N LYS A 237 6.65 16.40 -5.50
CA LYS A 237 7.90 15.69 -5.20
C LYS A 237 7.59 14.27 -4.71
N ARG A 238 8.45 13.31 -5.02
CA ARG A 238 8.38 11.93 -4.48
C ARG A 238 7.13 11.10 -4.84
N SER A 239 6.28 11.55 -5.76
CA SER A 239 5.08 10.79 -6.16
C SER A 239 5.44 9.46 -6.83
N GLY A 240 6.61 9.37 -7.47
CA GLY A 240 7.15 8.12 -8.02
C GLY A 240 7.41 7.04 -6.97
N GLU A 241 8.03 7.42 -5.86
CA GLU A 241 8.26 6.56 -4.70
C GLU A 241 6.95 6.21 -3.96
N ILE A 242 6.03 7.17 -3.82
CA ILE A 242 4.70 6.91 -3.22
C ILE A 242 3.93 5.86 -4.04
N MET A 243 3.85 6.04 -5.37
CA MET A 243 3.19 5.07 -6.24
C MET A 243 3.88 3.69 -6.22
N GLN A 244 5.21 3.64 -6.11
CA GLN A 244 5.93 2.38 -5.93
C GLN A 244 5.43 1.63 -4.68
N LEU A 245 5.26 2.32 -3.56
CA LEU A 245 4.75 1.71 -2.32
C LEU A 245 3.32 1.20 -2.46
N HIS A 246 2.42 1.97 -3.09
CA HIS A 246 1.06 1.51 -3.35
C HIS A 246 1.05 0.25 -4.23
N PHE A 247 1.85 0.19 -5.30
CA PHE A 247 1.93 -1.02 -6.13
C PHE A 247 2.46 -2.23 -5.36
N ILE A 248 3.51 -2.05 -4.56
CA ILE A 248 4.09 -3.12 -3.76
C ILE A 248 3.08 -3.68 -2.77
N ARG A 249 2.36 -2.82 -2.04
CA ARG A 249 1.32 -3.26 -1.11
C ARG A 249 0.26 -4.09 -1.81
N GLN A 250 -0.23 -3.61 -2.95
CA GLN A 250 -1.29 -4.31 -3.69
C GLN A 250 -0.81 -5.63 -4.30
N LEU A 251 0.45 -5.71 -4.77
CA LEU A 251 1.06 -6.97 -5.21
C LEU A 251 1.19 -7.97 -4.05
N LEU A 252 1.67 -7.51 -2.89
CA LEU A 252 1.79 -8.33 -1.68
C LEU A 252 0.43 -8.87 -1.24
N ALA A 253 -0.62 -8.04 -1.26
CA ALA A 253 -1.98 -8.40 -0.89
C ALA A 253 -2.62 -9.45 -1.84
N THR A 254 -2.03 -9.72 -3.00
CA THR A 254 -2.50 -10.83 -3.86
C THR A 254 -2.11 -12.20 -3.32
N GLY A 255 -1.04 -12.29 -2.51
CA GLY A 255 -0.45 -13.55 -2.04
C GLY A 255 0.20 -14.44 -3.13
N SER A 256 -0.04 -14.16 -4.40
CA SER A 256 0.48 -14.92 -5.56
C SER A 256 1.80 -14.41 -6.12
N VAL A 257 2.20 -13.20 -5.72
CA VAL A 257 3.36 -12.47 -6.24
C VAL A 257 4.23 -12.03 -5.08
N GLU A 258 5.55 -12.10 -5.27
CA GLU A 258 6.53 -11.63 -4.28
C GLU A 258 7.20 -10.33 -4.77
N PRO A 259 6.78 -9.15 -4.26
CA PRO A 259 7.45 -7.91 -4.61
C PRO A 259 8.82 -7.82 -3.93
N ILE A 260 9.83 -7.33 -4.67
CA ILE A 260 11.17 -7.08 -4.13
C ILE A 260 11.18 -5.78 -3.31
N GLU A 261 11.80 -5.82 -2.12
CA GLU A 261 11.93 -4.67 -1.23
C GLU A 261 12.58 -3.45 -1.92
N PRO A 262 12.01 -2.23 -1.82
CA PRO A 262 12.55 -1.03 -2.45
C PRO A 262 14.01 -0.70 -2.11
N GLY A 263 14.47 -1.02 -0.89
CA GLY A 263 15.87 -0.85 -0.50
C GLY A 263 16.83 -1.65 -1.39
N VAL A 264 16.49 -2.92 -1.66
CA VAL A 264 17.25 -3.80 -2.57
C VAL A 264 17.21 -3.28 -4.00
N VAL A 265 16.03 -2.86 -4.50
CA VAL A 265 15.90 -2.27 -5.85
C VAL A 265 16.79 -1.03 -5.98
N ARG A 266 16.75 -0.13 -5.00
CA ARG A 266 17.56 1.10 -4.96
C ARG A 266 19.05 0.79 -4.90
N GLU A 267 19.47 -0.14 -4.05
CA GLU A 267 20.87 -0.58 -3.94
C GLU A 267 21.42 -0.99 -5.31
N LYS A 268 20.68 -1.85 -6.03
CA LYS A 268 21.10 -2.33 -7.35
C LYS A 268 21.12 -1.22 -8.39
N MET A 269 20.09 -0.38 -8.45
CA MET A 269 20.06 0.78 -9.35
C MET A 269 21.26 1.72 -9.12
N LEU A 270 21.59 2.04 -7.87
CA LEU A 270 22.72 2.90 -7.54
C LEU A 270 24.06 2.25 -7.89
N SER A 271 24.23 0.96 -7.59
CA SER A 271 25.45 0.20 -7.92
C SER A 271 25.67 0.12 -9.44
N SER A 272 24.59 0.03 -10.22
CA SER A 272 24.60 0.05 -11.68
C SER A 272 24.61 1.46 -12.30
N ARG A 273 24.70 2.52 -11.48
CA ARG A 273 24.69 3.94 -11.92
C ARG A 273 23.47 4.31 -12.78
N MET A 274 22.33 3.68 -12.54
CA MET A 274 21.10 3.97 -13.26
C MET A 274 20.44 5.23 -12.67
N ILE A 275 20.25 6.25 -13.51
CA ILE A 275 19.62 7.52 -13.14
C ILE A 275 18.38 7.72 -14.01
N MET A 276 17.20 7.76 -13.38
CA MET A 276 15.92 7.92 -14.07
C MET A 276 15.62 9.39 -14.39
N ARG A 277 16.29 9.96 -15.41
CA ARG A 277 16.03 11.35 -15.84
C ARG A 277 14.72 11.53 -16.62
N GLU A 278 14.34 10.52 -17.41
CA GLU A 278 13.14 10.50 -18.26
C GLU A 278 12.35 9.18 -18.07
N GLY A 279 12.48 8.58 -16.89
CA GLY A 279 12.04 7.22 -16.61
C GLY A 279 13.10 6.18 -16.91
N ILE A 280 12.69 4.91 -16.88
CA ILE A 280 13.59 3.77 -17.06
C ILE A 280 13.51 3.28 -18.52
N SER A 281 14.66 3.15 -19.19
CA SER A 281 14.67 2.63 -20.56
C SER A 281 14.42 1.13 -20.57
N ALA A 282 13.91 0.57 -21.68
CA ALA A 282 13.74 -0.88 -21.82
C ALA A 282 15.05 -1.65 -21.60
N ARG A 283 16.19 -1.04 -21.94
CA ARG A 283 17.53 -1.58 -21.70
C ARG A 283 17.87 -1.63 -20.20
N ASP A 284 17.57 -0.56 -19.47
CA ASP A 284 17.82 -0.52 -18.02
C ASP A 284 16.91 -1.50 -17.29
N VAL A 285 15.65 -1.64 -17.73
CA VAL A 285 14.74 -2.66 -17.21
C VAL A 285 15.31 -4.07 -17.42
N ASP A 286 15.81 -4.40 -18.61
CA ASP A 286 16.44 -5.71 -18.89
C ASP A 286 17.62 -5.99 -17.95
N ILE A 287 18.50 -4.99 -17.75
CA ILE A 287 19.63 -5.12 -16.82
C ILE A 287 19.15 -5.31 -15.37
N LEU A 288 18.18 -4.52 -14.90
CA LEU A 288 17.63 -4.67 -13.54
C LEU A 288 16.97 -6.02 -13.34
N THR A 289 16.25 -6.51 -14.34
CA THR A 289 15.61 -7.83 -14.31
C THR A 289 16.63 -8.94 -14.06
N TYR A 290 17.82 -8.83 -14.68
CA TYR A 290 18.91 -9.77 -14.48
C TYR A 290 19.57 -9.62 -13.10
N ILE A 291 19.92 -8.39 -12.71
CA ILE A 291 20.65 -8.10 -11.45
C ILE A 291 19.79 -8.38 -10.22
N LEU A 292 18.49 -8.07 -10.27
CA LEU A 292 17.55 -8.31 -9.17
C LEU A 292 17.04 -9.76 -9.14
N GLY A 293 17.27 -10.53 -10.19
CA GLY A 293 16.70 -11.87 -10.33
C GLY A 293 15.18 -11.89 -10.51
N ALA A 294 14.54 -10.73 -10.72
CA ALA A 294 13.08 -10.61 -10.82
C ALA A 294 12.52 -11.25 -12.09
N ASP A 295 11.35 -11.89 -12.01
CA ASP A 295 10.64 -12.43 -13.18
C ASP A 295 9.97 -11.33 -14.00
N TYR A 296 9.51 -10.29 -13.31
CA TYR A 296 8.93 -9.10 -13.92
C TYR A 296 9.48 -7.82 -13.30
N VAL A 297 9.45 -6.75 -14.09
CA VAL A 297 9.72 -5.39 -13.62
C VAL A 297 8.50 -4.53 -13.92
N LEU A 298 7.97 -3.89 -12.87
CA LEU A 298 6.90 -2.91 -12.96
C LEU A 298 7.51 -1.51 -12.91
N SER A 299 7.19 -0.69 -13.90
CA SER A 299 7.56 0.72 -13.95
C SER A 299 6.42 1.55 -14.51
N GLY A 300 6.64 2.86 -14.65
CA GLY A 300 5.58 3.77 -15.09
C GLY A 300 5.96 5.23 -14.99
N THR A 301 4.96 6.07 -15.17
CA THR A 301 5.08 7.54 -15.07
C THR A 301 3.89 8.09 -14.33
N VAL A 302 4.14 8.94 -13.34
CA VAL A 302 3.14 9.74 -12.63
C VAL A 302 3.09 11.11 -13.29
N PHE A 303 1.97 11.44 -13.93
CA PHE A 303 1.74 12.71 -14.62
C PHE A 303 1.13 13.74 -13.70
N ASP A 304 0.18 13.34 -12.86
CA ASP A 304 -0.43 14.19 -11.85
C ASP A 304 -0.58 13.43 -10.54
N TYR A 305 -0.32 14.14 -9.45
CA TYR A 305 -0.51 13.66 -8.09
C TYR A 305 -0.71 14.90 -7.25
N TYR A 306 -1.95 15.34 -7.16
CA TYR A 306 -2.31 16.59 -6.52
C TYR A 306 -3.29 16.31 -5.39
N ASP A 307 -2.98 16.87 -4.22
CA ASP A 307 -3.88 16.88 -3.09
C ASP A 307 -4.02 18.34 -2.62
N PRO A 308 -5.20 18.95 -2.81
CA PRO A 308 -5.41 20.37 -2.56
C PRO A 308 -5.23 20.73 -1.09
N GLN A 309 -4.70 21.93 -0.88
CA GLN A 309 -4.59 22.55 0.43
C GLN A 309 -5.96 23.14 0.80
N GLY A 310 -6.69 22.47 1.71
CA GLY A 310 -7.98 22.93 2.21
C GLY A 310 -9.10 21.92 1.96
N GLY A 311 -10.31 22.28 2.40
CA GLY A 311 -11.54 21.54 2.08
C GLY A 311 -12.07 21.88 0.68
N ASN A 312 -11.48 22.91 0.04
CA ASN A 312 -11.80 23.34 -1.30
C ASN A 312 -10.75 22.82 -2.28
N GLY A 313 -11.19 22.08 -3.29
CA GLY A 313 -10.36 21.47 -4.30
C GLY A 313 -10.63 19.98 -4.43
N THR A 314 -10.15 19.39 -5.52
CA THR A 314 -10.34 17.98 -5.81
C THR A 314 -8.99 17.32 -5.96
N PRO A 315 -8.68 16.25 -5.20
CA PRO A 315 -7.45 15.51 -5.42
C PRO A 315 -7.48 14.88 -6.81
N VAL A 316 -6.32 14.77 -7.43
CA VAL A 316 -6.14 14.21 -8.78
C VAL A 316 -4.96 13.26 -8.76
N VAL A 317 -5.13 12.10 -9.37
CA VAL A 317 -4.05 11.14 -9.59
C VAL A 317 -4.11 10.70 -11.05
N ASP A 318 -2.99 10.81 -11.75
CA ASP A 318 -2.83 10.35 -13.13
C ASP A 318 -1.48 9.67 -13.32
N PHE A 319 -1.50 8.40 -13.72
CA PHE A 319 -0.29 7.63 -13.98
C PHE A 319 -0.45 6.62 -15.11
N THR A 320 0.69 6.16 -15.61
CA THR A 320 0.80 4.95 -16.44
C THR A 320 1.61 3.90 -15.73
N THR A 321 1.32 2.64 -16.06
CA THR A 321 2.14 1.50 -15.67
C THR A 321 2.50 0.67 -16.88
N LEU A 322 3.66 0.04 -16.81
CA LEU A 322 4.12 -0.98 -17.72
C LEU A 322 4.70 -2.15 -16.92
N LEU A 323 4.44 -3.36 -17.39
CA LEU A 323 5.03 -4.59 -16.83
C LEU A 323 5.87 -5.24 -17.92
N MET A 324 7.14 -5.47 -17.63
CA MET A 324 8.06 -6.18 -18.52
C MET A 324 8.39 -7.55 -17.94
N ARG A 325 8.41 -8.58 -18.78
CA ARG A 325 8.73 -9.95 -18.39
C ARG A 325 10.17 -10.30 -18.79
N LYS A 326 10.89 -10.97 -17.89
CA LYS A 326 12.29 -11.39 -18.07
C LYS A 326 12.48 -12.34 -19.25
N SER A 327 11.64 -13.38 -19.34
CA SER A 327 11.87 -14.53 -20.23
C SER A 327 11.95 -14.15 -21.71
N ASP A 328 11.14 -13.19 -22.15
CA ASP A 328 11.07 -12.74 -23.53
C ASP A 328 11.39 -11.25 -23.73
N ARG A 329 11.74 -10.52 -22.66
CA ARG A 329 12.06 -9.08 -22.67
C ARG A 329 10.96 -8.23 -23.30
N LYS A 330 9.69 -8.60 -23.12
CA LYS A 330 8.55 -7.89 -23.69
C LYS A 330 7.76 -7.15 -22.63
N VAL A 331 7.21 -6.01 -23.03
CA VAL A 331 6.12 -5.36 -22.28
C VAL A 331 4.89 -6.24 -22.44
N VAL A 332 4.51 -6.90 -21.35
CA VAL A 332 3.37 -7.83 -21.31
C VAL A 332 2.09 -7.16 -20.84
N PHE A 333 2.18 -5.97 -20.24
CA PHE A 333 1.02 -5.19 -19.82
C PHE A 333 1.34 -3.71 -19.82
N LYS A 334 0.33 -2.90 -20.14
CA LYS A 334 0.37 -1.45 -20.02
C LYS A 334 -0.99 -0.92 -19.61
N SER A 335 -1.02 0.07 -18.73
CA SER A 335 -2.26 0.80 -18.43
C SER A 335 -2.04 2.30 -18.25
N LYS A 336 -3.13 3.05 -18.44
CA LYS A 336 -3.27 4.46 -18.10
C LYS A 336 -4.46 4.59 -17.15
N SER A 337 -4.23 5.17 -15.99
CA SER A 337 -5.25 5.40 -14.97
C SER A 337 -5.22 6.87 -14.58
N SER A 338 -6.38 7.51 -14.57
CA SER A 338 -6.55 8.90 -14.16
C SER A 338 -7.85 9.02 -13.41
N ASN A 339 -7.85 9.66 -12.25
CA ASN A 339 -9.07 9.84 -11.47
C ASN A 339 -9.01 11.15 -10.68
N MET A 340 -10.19 11.72 -10.45
CA MET A 340 -10.40 12.89 -9.60
C MET A 340 -11.21 12.47 -8.37
N GLY A 341 -11.02 13.16 -7.24
CA GLY A 341 -11.76 12.89 -6.00
C GLY A 341 -13.28 13.09 -6.10
N THR A 342 -13.75 13.72 -7.17
CA THR A 342 -15.18 13.88 -7.50
C THR A 342 -15.73 12.82 -8.44
N ASP A 343 -14.91 11.88 -8.91
CA ASP A 343 -15.36 10.80 -9.78
C ASP A 343 -16.23 9.79 -9.01
N GLY A 344 -17.45 9.55 -9.50
CA GLY A 344 -18.40 8.65 -8.85
C GLY A 344 -19.06 9.23 -7.59
N VAL A 345 -19.07 10.56 -7.44
CA VAL A 345 -19.83 11.24 -6.39
C VAL A 345 -21.32 11.26 -6.73
N TYR A 346 -22.14 10.88 -5.75
CA TYR A 346 -23.60 10.95 -5.80
C TYR A 346 -24.12 12.05 -4.86
N PHE A 347 -25.44 12.16 -4.71
CA PHE A 347 -26.08 13.13 -3.82
C PHE A 347 -25.46 13.12 -2.40
N PHE A 348 -25.31 14.32 -1.83
CA PHE A 348 -24.72 14.57 -0.49
C PHE A 348 -23.25 14.16 -0.35
N ASP A 349 -22.44 14.42 -1.38
CA ASP A 349 -20.99 14.11 -1.42
C ASP A 349 -20.66 12.63 -1.18
N ARG A 350 -21.66 11.74 -1.30
CA ARG A 350 -21.47 10.31 -1.10
C ARG A 350 -20.54 9.78 -2.19
N GLY A 351 -19.42 9.19 -1.74
CA GLY A 351 -18.38 8.69 -2.62
C GLY A 351 -17.27 9.69 -2.90
N LYS A 352 -17.31 10.93 -2.39
CA LYS A 352 -16.20 11.87 -2.55
C LYS A 352 -14.95 11.34 -1.87
N GLN A 353 -13.80 11.46 -2.54
CA GLN A 353 -12.50 11.10 -1.97
C GLN A 353 -11.66 12.37 -1.81
N ASN A 354 -11.32 12.74 -0.57
CA ASN A 354 -10.58 13.99 -0.30
C ASN A 354 -9.06 13.77 -0.16
N ASN A 355 -8.59 12.52 -0.25
CA ASN A 355 -7.19 12.15 -0.11
C ASN A 355 -6.66 11.45 -1.38
N ALA A 356 -5.62 12.01 -1.99
CA ALA A 356 -5.02 11.48 -3.21
C ALA A 356 -4.35 10.11 -3.00
N ALA A 357 -3.81 9.82 -1.81
CA ALA A 357 -3.16 8.55 -1.51
C ALA A 357 -4.15 7.38 -1.51
N VAL A 358 -5.33 7.56 -0.91
CA VAL A 358 -6.41 6.55 -0.94
C VAL A 358 -6.86 6.28 -2.37
N MET A 359 -6.99 7.34 -3.19
CA MET A 359 -7.36 7.19 -4.60
C MET A 359 -6.26 6.46 -5.39
N ALA A 360 -5.00 6.84 -5.18
CA ALA A 360 -3.84 6.19 -5.80
C ALA A 360 -3.76 4.70 -5.44
N GLU A 361 -4.04 4.37 -4.18
CA GLU A 361 -4.08 3.01 -3.65
C GLU A 361 -5.17 2.16 -4.32
N GLU A 362 -6.40 2.66 -4.41
CA GLU A 362 -7.50 1.95 -5.08
C GLU A 362 -7.27 1.80 -6.60
N MET A 363 -6.69 2.82 -7.24
CA MET A 363 -6.27 2.74 -8.64
C MET A 363 -5.16 1.71 -8.84
N ALA A 364 -4.16 1.67 -7.94
CA ALA A 364 -3.09 0.67 -7.98
C ALA A 364 -3.64 -0.74 -7.75
N ARG A 365 -4.57 -0.91 -6.81
CA ARG A 365 -5.29 -2.17 -6.56
C ARG A 365 -6.01 -2.63 -7.81
N SER A 366 -6.75 -1.74 -8.47
CA SER A 366 -7.43 -2.06 -9.73
C SER A 366 -6.46 -2.55 -10.79
N VAL A 367 -5.32 -1.89 -10.94
CA VAL A 367 -4.30 -2.25 -11.92
C VAL A 367 -3.70 -3.62 -11.61
N VAL A 368 -3.32 -3.87 -10.35
CA VAL A 368 -2.73 -5.15 -9.91
C VAL A 368 -3.71 -6.30 -10.08
N LEU A 369 -4.99 -6.13 -9.73
CA LEU A 369 -5.98 -7.17 -9.96
C LEU A 369 -6.11 -7.51 -11.45
N ASN A 370 -6.02 -6.53 -12.35
CA ASN A 370 -6.01 -6.80 -13.80
C ASN A 370 -4.69 -7.42 -14.30
N MET A 371 -3.59 -7.28 -13.57
CA MET A 371 -2.32 -7.95 -13.89
C MET A 371 -2.34 -9.43 -13.50
N VAL A 372 -2.95 -9.74 -12.35
CA VAL A 372 -2.84 -11.04 -11.67
C VAL A 372 -4.07 -11.92 -11.86
N ARG A 373 -5.31 -11.40 -11.70
CA ARG A 373 -6.52 -12.25 -11.74
C ARG A 373 -6.79 -12.76 -13.16
N ALA A 374 -7.00 -14.07 -13.30
CA ALA A 374 -7.92 -14.61 -14.30
C ALA A 374 -9.37 -14.40 -13.84
N ARG A 375 -10.26 -14.19 -14.80
CA ARG A 375 -11.71 -14.16 -14.55
C ARG A 375 -12.22 -15.44 -13.91
#